data_AF-A0A847C107-F1
#
_entry.id   AF-A0A847C107-F1
#
_cell.length_a   1.000
_cell.length_b   1.000
_cell.length_c   1.000
_cell.angle_alpha   90.00
_cell.angle_beta   90.00
_cell.angle_gamma   90.00
#
_symmetry.space_group_name_H-M   'P 1'
#
loop_
_entity.id
_entity.type
_entity.pdbx_description
1 polymer ?
#
loop_
_entity_poly.entity_id
_entity_poly.type
_entity_poly.pdbx_seq_one_letter_code
_entity_poly.pdbx_strand_id
1 'polypeptide(L)'
;MPNTPLSGEKGFALLTAMVLLAVLSLIAVTMSKTTVNELRVTTNTRSHKAAFNAAESGISYVVATPALYGSNNLFLDPDDSPEEGKTLDTDSSFKVKVIYKGPNASENILRGSGFSAGKFRAHNYRIESNGNGPVGSNSDLQAEGYRIGF
;
A
#
# COMPACT_ATOMS: atom_id res chain seq x y z
N MET A 1 -6.65 -47.00 63.04
CA MET A 1 -5.27 -46.53 62.79
C MET A 1 -5.33 -45.05 62.48
N PRO A 2 -4.62 -44.16 63.21
CA PRO A 2 -4.70 -42.73 62.95
C PRO A 2 -3.79 -42.40 61.76
N ASN A 3 -4.37 -41.84 60.69
CA ASN A 3 -3.63 -41.30 59.56
C ASN A 3 -2.98 -40.00 59.99
N THR A 4 -1.68 -40.04 60.29
CA THR A 4 -0.88 -38.84 60.51
C THR A 4 -0.62 -38.16 59.16
N PRO A 5 -1.02 -36.89 58.97
CA PRO A 5 -0.72 -36.19 57.73
C PRO A 5 0.80 -36.02 57.60
N LEU A 6 1.35 -36.44 56.46
CA LEU A 6 2.77 -36.35 56.15
C LEU A 6 3.20 -34.87 56.14
N SER A 7 4.00 -34.47 57.13
CA SER A 7 4.48 -33.10 57.36
C SER A 7 5.20 -32.46 56.15
N GLY A 8 5.63 -33.26 55.17
CA GLY A 8 6.32 -32.80 53.95
C GLY A 8 5.42 -32.35 52.78
N GLU A 9 4.13 -32.66 52.78
CA GLU A 9 3.23 -32.37 51.63
C GLU A 9 3.01 -30.87 51.41
N LYS A 10 2.98 -30.07 52.49
CA LYS A 10 2.76 -28.62 52.42
C LYS A 10 3.94 -27.87 51.79
N GLY A 11 5.17 -28.30 52.06
CA GLY A 11 6.37 -27.69 51.48
C GLY A 11 6.52 -28.01 49.99
N PHE A 12 6.19 -29.24 49.61
CA PHE A 12 6.19 -29.67 48.21
C PHE A 12 5.10 -28.96 47.38
N ALA A 13 3.90 -28.80 47.94
CA ALA A 13 2.82 -28.03 47.32
C ALA A 13 3.19 -26.56 47.08
N LEU A 14 3.91 -25.94 48.03
CA LEU A 14 4.37 -24.56 47.88
C LEU A 14 5.45 -24.42 46.80
N LEU A 15 6.41 -25.35 46.77
CA LEU A 15 7.45 -25.38 45.73
C LEU A 15 6.85 -25.54 44.33
N THR A 16 5.93 -26.49 44.17
CA THR A 16 5.25 -26.72 42.89
C THR A 16 4.44 -25.51 42.45
N ALA A 17 3.71 -24.87 43.38
CA ALA A 17 2.99 -23.63 43.10
C ALA A 17 3.93 -22.48 42.65
N MET A 18 5.10 -22.32 43.29
CA MET A 18 6.09 -21.31 42.88
C MET A 18 6.65 -21.58 41.49
N VAL A 19 6.98 -22.84 41.17
CA VAL A 19 7.47 -23.21 39.84
C VAL A 19 6.40 -22.94 38.79
N LEU A 20 5.15 -23.32 39.05
CA LEU A 20 4.03 -23.05 38.15
C LEU A 20 3.83 -21.54 37.94
N LEU A 21 3.89 -20.74 39.01
CA LEU A 21 3.76 -19.29 38.94
C LEU A 21 4.91 -18.64 38.17
N ALA A 22 6.14 -19.13 38.33
CA ALA A 22 7.30 -18.68 37.57
C ALA A 22 7.14 -18.97 36.06
N VAL A 23 6.65 -20.16 35.71
CA VAL A 23 6.38 -20.54 34.31
C VAL A 23 5.27 -19.68 33.71
N LEU A 24 4.16 -19.48 34.43
CA LEU A 24 3.07 -18.60 33.98
C LEU A 24 3.53 -17.16 33.78
N SER A 25 4.38 -16.67 34.69
CA SER A 25 4.95 -15.32 34.57
C SER A 25 5.83 -15.18 33.33
N LEU A 26 6.64 -16.20 33.03
CA LEU A 26 7.47 -16.22 31.83
C LEU A 26 6.61 -16.19 30.57
N ILE A 27 5.55 -17.00 30.52
CA ILE A 27 4.59 -17.02 29.41
C ILE A 27 3.88 -15.67 29.26
N ALA A 28 3.45 -15.05 30.36
CA ALA A 28 2.80 -13.75 30.33
C ALA A 28 3.72 -12.66 29.75
N VAL A 29 5.00 -12.67 30.15
CA VAL A 29 6.00 -11.73 29.63
C VAL A 29 6.27 -11.96 28.14
N THR A 30 6.39 -13.21 27.69
CA THR A 30 6.63 -13.51 26.27
C THR A 30 5.42 -13.12 25.41
N MET A 31 4.20 -13.45 25.83
CA MET A 31 2.96 -13.06 25.15
C MET A 31 2.81 -11.53 25.03
N SER A 32 3.13 -10.80 26.09
CA SER A 32 3.08 -9.34 26.08
C SER A 32 4.04 -8.74 25.06
N LYS A 33 5.27 -9.29 24.97
CA LYS A 33 6.26 -8.86 23.98
C LYS A 33 5.80 -9.14 22.55
N THR A 34 5.25 -10.32 22.30
CA THR A 34 4.68 -10.68 20.99
C THR A 34 3.57 -9.72 20.58
N THR A 35 2.64 -9.42 21.48
CA THR A 35 1.52 -8.49 21.22
C THR A 35 2.01 -7.10 20.83
N VAL A 36 2.98 -6.55 21.57
CA VAL A 36 3.55 -5.23 21.26
C VAL A 36 4.24 -5.23 19.89
N ASN A 37 4.94 -6.32 19.56
CA ASN A 37 5.59 -6.45 18.26
C ASN A 37 4.58 -6.54 17.11
N GLU A 38 3.54 -7.35 17.27
CA GLU A 38 2.44 -7.46 16.30
C GLU A 38 1.73 -6.12 16.09
N LEU A 39 1.50 -5.35 17.15
CA LEU A 39 0.91 -4.02 17.05
C LEU A 39 1.79 -3.07 16.23
N ARG A 40 3.12 -3.10 16.44
CA ARG A 40 4.07 -2.28 15.66
C ARG A 40 4.07 -2.67 14.19
N VAL A 41 4.11 -3.97 13.90
CA VAL A 41 4.05 -4.47 12.52
C VAL A 41 2.72 -4.06 11.88
N THR A 42 1.60 -4.27 12.56
CA THR A 42 0.26 -3.92 12.07
C THR A 42 0.13 -2.43 11.80
N THR A 43 0.65 -1.60 12.70
CA THR A 43 0.66 -0.14 12.51
C THR A 43 1.45 0.23 11.27
N ASN A 44 2.65 -0.34 11.09
CA ASN A 44 3.47 -0.05 9.93
C ASN A 44 2.80 -0.51 8.62
N THR A 45 2.28 -1.74 8.59
CA THR A 45 1.54 -2.25 7.43
C THR A 45 0.31 -1.41 7.13
N ARG A 46 -0.41 -0.91 8.15
CA ARG A 46 -1.54 -0.01 7.96
C ARG A 46 -1.12 1.30 7.33
N SER A 47 -0.02 1.92 7.78
CA SER A 47 0.49 3.16 7.19
C SER A 47 0.86 2.98 5.72
N HIS A 48 1.60 1.91 5.39
CA HIS A 48 1.94 1.61 3.99
C HIS A 48 0.72 1.34 3.11
N LYS A 49 -0.30 0.64 3.63
CA LYS A 49 -1.57 0.43 2.91
C LYS A 49 -2.30 1.75 2.67
N ALA A 50 -2.28 2.67 3.63
CA ALA A 50 -2.87 3.99 3.45
C ALA A 50 -2.16 4.79 2.36
N ALA A 51 -0.82 4.79 2.34
CA ALA A 51 -0.02 5.41 1.27
C ALA A 51 -0.30 4.79 -0.10
N PHE A 52 -0.40 3.46 -0.17
CA PHE A 52 -0.76 2.74 -1.40
C PHE A 52 -2.15 3.13 -1.91
N ASN A 53 -3.16 3.14 -1.04
CA ASN A 53 -4.52 3.54 -1.40
C ASN A 53 -4.58 5.01 -1.86
N ALA A 54 -3.76 5.88 -1.28
CA ALA A 54 -3.64 7.27 -1.73
C ALA A 54 -3.04 7.34 -3.15
N ALA A 55 -1.97 6.59 -3.43
CA ALA A 55 -1.40 6.50 -4.77
C ALA A 55 -2.40 5.93 -5.79
N GLU A 56 -3.18 4.91 -5.43
CA GLU A 56 -4.20 4.32 -6.29
C GLU A 56 -5.36 5.30 -6.57
N SER A 57 -5.74 6.10 -5.57
CA SER A 57 -6.69 7.20 -5.75
C SER A 57 -6.18 8.22 -6.75
N GLY A 58 -4.87 8.50 -6.78
CA GLY A 58 -4.24 9.34 -7.78
C GLY A 58 -4.38 8.77 -9.21
N ILE A 59 -4.11 7.48 -9.41
CA ILE A 59 -4.31 6.84 -10.73
C ILE A 59 -5.78 6.95 -11.16
N SER A 60 -6.71 6.68 -10.24
CA SER A 60 -8.14 6.79 -10.48
C SER A 60 -8.56 8.23 -10.82
N TYR A 61 -7.96 9.21 -10.17
CA TYR A 61 -8.18 10.63 -10.44
C TYR A 61 -7.74 11.02 -11.86
N VAL A 62 -6.58 10.53 -12.31
CA VAL A 62 -6.10 10.74 -13.67
C VAL A 62 -7.08 10.16 -14.68
N VAL A 63 -7.52 8.92 -14.48
CA VAL A 63 -8.49 8.26 -15.37
C VAL A 63 -9.80 9.05 -15.45
N ALA A 64 -10.26 9.60 -14.32
CA ALA A 64 -11.47 10.40 -14.22
C ALA A 64 -11.33 11.85 -14.74
N THR A 65 -10.11 12.33 -14.99
CA THR A 65 -9.83 13.73 -15.36
C THR A 65 -9.20 13.80 -16.75
N PRO A 66 -10.03 13.88 -17.82
CA PRO A 66 -9.52 13.94 -19.19
C PRO A 66 -8.53 15.08 -19.45
N ALA A 67 -8.69 16.22 -18.76
CA ALA A 67 -7.83 17.39 -18.93
C ALA A 67 -6.33 17.12 -18.72
N LEU A 68 -5.98 16.08 -17.93
CA LEU A 68 -4.60 15.65 -17.70
C LEU A 68 -3.97 14.93 -18.91
N TYR A 69 -4.72 14.73 -20.00
CA TYR A 69 -4.25 14.15 -21.24
C TYR A 69 -4.03 15.20 -22.36
N GLY A 70 -3.94 16.48 -21.98
CA GLY A 70 -3.74 17.63 -22.87
C GLY A 70 -5.01 18.12 -23.56
N SER A 71 -4.90 19.21 -24.33
CA SER A 71 -6.05 19.97 -24.87
C SER A 71 -7.02 19.16 -25.73
N ASN A 72 -6.56 18.08 -26.37
CA ASN A 72 -7.38 17.18 -27.18
C ASN A 72 -7.57 15.80 -26.54
N ASN A 73 -7.20 15.61 -25.26
CA ASN A 73 -7.23 14.33 -24.54
C ASN A 73 -6.40 13.19 -25.17
N LEU A 74 -5.55 13.52 -26.13
CA LEU A 74 -4.85 12.58 -27.03
C LEU A 74 -3.35 12.90 -27.17
N PHE A 75 -2.92 14.08 -26.73
CA PHE A 75 -1.55 14.51 -26.91
C PHE A 75 -1.13 15.37 -25.73
N LEU A 76 -0.01 14.99 -25.13
CA LEU A 76 0.77 15.87 -24.29
C LEU A 76 2.13 16.01 -24.95
N ASP A 77 2.69 17.21 -24.88
CA ASP A 77 4.11 17.35 -25.15
C ASP A 77 4.86 16.50 -24.09
N PRO A 78 5.78 15.61 -24.48
CA PRO A 78 6.60 14.87 -23.51
C PRO A 78 7.28 15.78 -22.49
N ASP A 79 7.60 17.02 -22.88
CA ASP A 79 8.22 18.03 -22.02
C ASP A 79 7.21 18.79 -21.13
N ASP A 80 5.90 18.68 -21.40
CA ASP A 80 4.80 19.32 -20.65
C ASP A 80 3.87 18.27 -20.04
N SER A 81 4.47 17.36 -19.25
CA SER A 81 3.73 16.35 -18.49
C SER A 81 3.04 17.02 -17.28
N PRO A 82 1.70 17.10 -17.22
CA PRO A 82 0.98 17.75 -16.15
C PRO A 82 1.19 16.94 -14.88
N GLU A 83 1.51 17.67 -13.82
CA GLU A 83 1.60 17.15 -12.47
C GLU A 83 0.49 17.79 -11.65
N GLU A 84 -0.31 16.96 -10.98
CA GLU A 84 -1.37 17.43 -10.11
C GLU A 84 -1.32 16.69 -8.79
N GLY A 85 -1.62 17.37 -7.69
CA GLY A 85 -1.62 16.77 -6.36
C GLY A 85 -2.86 17.16 -5.60
N LYS A 86 -3.39 16.20 -4.83
CA LYS A 86 -4.57 16.42 -3.99
C LYS A 86 -4.39 15.82 -2.61
N THR A 87 -4.82 16.57 -1.61
CA THR A 87 -4.97 16.08 -0.25
C THR A 87 -6.29 15.34 -0.14
N LEU A 88 -6.24 14.07 0.25
CA LEU A 88 -7.41 13.22 0.48
C LEU A 88 -7.96 13.44 1.89
N ASP A 89 -7.07 13.56 2.86
CA ASP A 89 -7.36 13.80 4.27
C ASP A 89 -6.13 14.44 4.95
N THR A 90 -6.24 14.77 6.24
CA THR A 90 -5.20 15.41 7.07
C THR A 90 -3.84 14.71 6.97
N ASP A 91 -3.84 13.37 6.88
CA ASP A 91 -2.62 12.55 6.87
C ASP A 91 -2.38 11.83 5.54
N SER A 92 -3.14 12.14 4.48
CA SER A 92 -2.97 11.46 3.19
C SER A 92 -3.15 12.38 1.99
N SER A 93 -2.25 12.22 1.04
CA SER A 93 -2.25 12.97 -0.22
C SER A 93 -1.66 12.14 -1.34
N PHE A 94 -1.88 12.57 -2.57
CA PHE A 94 -1.19 12.01 -3.72
C PHE A 94 -0.69 13.12 -4.64
N LYS A 95 0.31 12.78 -5.44
CA LYS A 95 0.80 13.54 -6.59
C LYS A 95 0.84 12.61 -7.79
N VAL A 96 0.28 13.05 -8.90
CA VAL A 96 0.19 12.28 -10.14
C VAL A 96 0.86 13.02 -11.26
N LYS A 97 1.53 12.29 -12.13
CA LYS A 97 2.16 12.78 -13.35
C LYS A 97 1.74 11.92 -14.53
N VAL A 98 1.29 12.56 -15.60
CA VAL A 98 0.91 11.88 -16.84
C VAL A 98 1.97 12.10 -17.90
N ILE A 99 2.63 11.02 -18.32
CA ILE A 99 3.70 11.04 -19.31
C ILE A 99 3.18 10.42 -20.60
N TYR A 100 3.19 11.20 -21.67
CA TYR A 100 2.86 10.70 -23.00
C TYR A 100 4.05 9.96 -23.61
N LYS A 101 3.81 8.72 -24.06
CA LYS A 101 4.84 7.87 -24.70
C LYS A 101 4.77 7.90 -26.23
N GLY A 102 3.82 8.63 -26.80
CA GLY A 102 3.61 8.68 -28.24
C GLY A 102 2.58 7.67 -28.74
N PRO A 103 2.14 7.83 -30.00
CA PRO A 103 1.21 6.90 -30.66
C PRO A 103 1.93 5.63 -31.15
N ASN A 104 3.26 5.70 -31.23
CA ASN A 104 4.15 4.66 -31.74
C ASN A 104 5.26 4.34 -30.73
N ALA A 105 5.00 4.44 -29.42
CA ALA A 105 5.96 4.07 -28.39
C ALA A 105 6.58 2.71 -28.78
N SER A 106 7.80 2.77 -29.28
CA SER A 106 8.32 1.73 -30.16
C SER A 106 8.49 0.46 -29.35
N GLU A 107 8.21 -0.68 -30.00
CA GLU A 107 8.42 -2.05 -29.53
C GLU A 107 7.23 -2.78 -28.88
N ASN A 108 6.15 -2.10 -28.43
CA ASN A 108 5.04 -2.80 -27.76
C ASN A 108 3.65 -2.22 -28.09
N ILE A 109 3.28 -2.19 -29.38
CA ILE A 109 1.87 -2.06 -29.75
C ILE A 109 1.11 -3.27 -29.22
N LEU A 110 0.34 -3.07 -28.14
CA LEU A 110 -0.51 -4.13 -27.60
C LEU A 110 -1.44 -4.64 -28.71
N ARG A 111 -1.39 -5.95 -28.98
CA ARG A 111 -2.27 -6.59 -29.96
C ARG A 111 -3.73 -6.30 -29.55
N GLY A 112 -4.52 -5.75 -30.48
CA GLY A 112 -5.91 -5.38 -30.22
C GLY A 112 -6.16 -3.91 -29.86
N SER A 113 -5.13 -3.04 -29.86
CA SER A 113 -5.27 -1.59 -29.57
C SER A 113 -6.00 -0.77 -30.64
N GLY A 114 -6.48 -1.41 -31.71
CA GLY A 114 -7.25 -0.75 -32.77
C GLY A 114 -6.40 0.23 -33.59
N PHE A 115 -5.52 -0.31 -34.44
CA PHE A 115 -4.81 0.50 -35.44
C PHE A 115 -5.46 0.34 -36.81
N SER A 116 -5.95 1.43 -37.38
CA SER A 116 -6.33 1.50 -38.80
C SER A 116 -5.63 2.69 -39.41
N ALA A 117 -4.78 2.43 -40.42
CA ALA A 117 -4.03 3.46 -41.12
C ALA A 117 -4.97 4.58 -41.62
N GLY A 118 -4.90 5.74 -40.97
CA GLY A 118 -5.68 6.93 -41.31
C GLY A 118 -7.05 7.08 -40.63
N LYS A 119 -7.46 6.18 -39.72
CA LYS A 119 -8.75 6.30 -39.01
C LYS A 119 -8.62 6.41 -37.50
N PHE A 120 -7.79 5.62 -36.84
CA PHE A 120 -7.64 5.68 -35.38
C PHE A 120 -6.25 5.23 -34.97
N ARG A 121 -5.71 5.83 -33.91
CA ARG A 121 -4.41 5.52 -33.30
C ARG A 121 -4.55 5.37 -31.79
N ALA A 122 -3.80 4.43 -31.24
CA ALA A 122 -3.67 4.27 -29.78
C ALA A 122 -2.54 5.16 -29.27
N HIS A 123 -2.89 6.08 -28.37
CA HIS A 123 -1.99 6.99 -27.69
C HIS A 123 -1.61 6.38 -26.35
N ASN A 124 -0.33 6.07 -26.16
CA ASN A 124 0.14 5.40 -24.95
C ASN A 124 0.56 6.42 -23.89
N TYR A 125 0.19 6.12 -22.64
CA TYR A 125 0.50 6.94 -21.49
C TYR A 125 1.07 6.09 -20.37
N ARG A 126 1.98 6.71 -19.62
CA ARG A 126 2.42 6.25 -18.32
C ARG A 126 1.92 7.23 -17.28
N ILE A 127 1.27 6.71 -16.27
CA ILE A 127 0.76 7.46 -15.13
C ILE A 127 1.65 7.06 -13.95
N GLU A 128 2.34 8.04 -13.38
CA GLU A 128 3.11 7.88 -12.16
C GLU A 128 2.32 8.54 -11.03
N SER A 129 2.10 7.83 -9.94
CA SER A 129 1.35 8.32 -8.78
C SER A 129 2.15 8.05 -7.51
N ASN A 130 2.51 9.13 -6.82
CA ASN A 130 3.16 9.12 -5.52
C ASN A 130 2.09 9.37 -4.45
N GLY A 131 1.84 8.39 -3.58
CA GLY A 131 0.90 8.48 -2.48
C GLY A 131 1.60 8.64 -1.15
N ASN A 132 1.28 9.70 -0.42
CA ASN A 132 1.74 9.94 0.94
C ASN A 132 0.66 9.48 1.92
N GLY A 133 1.07 8.71 2.92
CA GLY A 133 0.23 8.27 4.02
C GLY A 133 0.75 8.75 5.38
N PRO A 134 0.08 8.34 6.47
CA PRO A 134 0.44 8.75 7.82
C PRO A 134 1.88 8.38 8.19
N VAL A 135 2.47 9.14 9.12
CA VAL A 135 3.80 8.88 9.70
C VAL A 135 4.92 8.83 8.64
N GLY A 136 4.78 9.62 7.56
CA GLY A 136 5.78 9.71 6.50
C GLY A 136 5.87 8.47 5.60
N SER A 137 4.83 7.61 5.60
CA SER A 137 4.76 6.49 4.66
C SER A 137 4.54 7.01 3.24
N ASN A 138 5.23 6.39 2.28
CA ASN A 138 5.16 6.74 0.87
C ASN A 138 4.96 5.48 0.03
N SER A 139 4.24 5.60 -1.08
CA SER A 139 4.04 4.53 -2.06
C SER A 139 4.07 5.12 -3.46
N ASP A 140 4.90 4.54 -4.32
CA ASP A 140 4.99 4.91 -5.73
C ASP A 140 4.30 3.83 -6.57
N LEU A 141 3.31 4.24 -7.36
CA LEU A 141 2.60 3.39 -8.29
C LEU A 141 2.77 3.91 -9.70
N GLN A 142 2.96 2.97 -10.62
CA GLN A 142 3.01 3.25 -12.04
C GLN A 142 1.93 2.43 -12.72
N ALA A 143 1.12 3.09 -13.53
CA ALA A 143 0.18 2.46 -14.44
C ALA A 143 0.53 2.83 -15.88
N GLU A 144 0.33 1.89 -16.79
CA GLU A 144 0.43 2.15 -18.22
C GLU A 144 -0.93 1.89 -18.86
N GLY A 145 -1.29 2.72 -19.82
CA GLY A 145 -2.60 2.66 -20.47
C GLY A 145 -2.57 3.32 -21.83
N TYR A 146 -3.66 3.17 -22.57
CA TYR A 146 -3.81 3.79 -23.88
C TYR A 146 -5.19 4.45 -24.01
N ARG A 147 -5.25 5.49 -24.84
CA ARG A 147 -6.52 6.07 -25.32
C ARG A 147 -6.56 6.00 -26.83
N ILE A 148 -7.74 5.71 -27.39
CA ILE A 148 -7.94 5.64 -28.84
C ILE A 148 -8.48 6.99 -29.30
N GLY A 149 -7.81 7.58 -30.30
CA GLY A 149 -8.20 8.83 -30.94
C GLY A 149 -7.92 8.83 -32.42
N PHE A 150 -8.26 9.94 -33.09
CA PHE A 150 -8.08 10.13 -34.53
C PHE A 150 -6.76 10.83 -34.85
#